data_AF-A0A564XUD0-F1
#
_entry.id   AF-A0A564XUD0-F1
#
_cell.length_a   1.000
_cell.length_b   1.000
_cell.length_c   1.000
_cell.angle_alpha   90.00
_cell.angle_beta   90.00
_cell.angle_gamma   90.00
#
_symmetry.space_group_name_H-M   'P 1'
#
loop_
_entity.id
_entity.type
_entity.pdbx_description
1 polymer ?
#
loop_
_entity_poly.entity_id
_entity_poly.type
_entity_poly.pdbx_seq_one_letter_code
_entity_poly.pdbx_strand_id
1 'polypeptide(L)'
;MVLSASFPLFKKYLSDNDVVHVQLSRYPHEVVNAAVEYAYGGIENISPQAALGLYLLAHDLQNKALVDGSTQFLCARIEETNVSEVWSAANTTANEVLIGVCAPLVAVNWKMFRTSKIFYVTTGIKGMMSLLGCLRMANVSVTSKVKALLEWRNASRDNLTRTARTTAFRD
;
A
#
# COMPACT_ATOMS: atom_id res chain seq x y z
N MET A 1 10.46 -27.72 -3.77
CA MET A 1 11.06 -26.41 -3.42
C MET A 1 10.02 -25.57 -2.70
N VAL A 2 10.16 -25.42 -1.38
CA VAL A 2 9.15 -24.83 -0.47
C VAL A 2 8.84 -23.36 -0.84
N LEU A 3 9.88 -22.56 -1.10
CA LEU A 3 9.70 -21.15 -1.46
C LEU A 3 8.88 -20.93 -2.73
N SER A 4 9.01 -21.78 -3.76
CA SER A 4 8.21 -21.64 -4.99
C SER A 4 6.78 -22.16 -4.84
N ALA A 5 6.51 -22.99 -3.84
CA ALA A 5 5.15 -23.37 -3.49
C ALA A 5 4.42 -22.21 -2.79
N SER A 6 5.13 -21.49 -1.91
CA SER A 6 4.56 -20.37 -1.15
C SER A 6 4.55 -19.04 -1.93
N PHE A 7 5.53 -18.80 -2.80
CA PHE A 7 5.68 -17.56 -3.56
C PHE A 7 5.71 -17.86 -5.07
N PRO A 8 4.60 -17.64 -5.79
CA PRO A 8 4.48 -17.99 -7.20
C PRO A 8 5.55 -17.38 -8.10
N LEU A 9 6.03 -16.18 -7.81
CA LEU A 9 7.06 -15.52 -8.63
C LEU A 9 8.39 -16.29 -8.63
N PHE A 10 8.76 -16.96 -7.53
CA PHE A 10 9.96 -17.81 -7.51
C PHE A 10 9.85 -19.03 -8.40
N LYS A 11 8.63 -19.56 -8.64
CA LYS A 11 8.45 -20.64 -9.59
C LYS A 11 8.94 -20.23 -10.98
N LYS A 12 8.65 -18.99 -11.41
CA LYS A 12 9.08 -18.44 -12.69
C LYS A 12 10.59 -18.19 -12.75
N TYR A 13 11.19 -17.72 -11.65
CA TYR A 13 12.64 -17.47 -11.63
C TYR A 13 13.48 -18.74 -11.69
N LEU A 14 12.98 -19.80 -11.04
CA LEU A 14 13.72 -21.04 -10.80
C LEU A 14 13.36 -22.15 -11.78
N SER A 15 12.34 -21.97 -12.63
CA SER A 15 11.95 -22.96 -13.64
C SER A 15 12.89 -22.97 -14.87
N ASP A 16 13.54 -21.86 -15.19
CA ASP A 16 14.25 -21.67 -16.47
C ASP A 16 15.74 -21.30 -16.34
N ASN A 17 16.32 -21.21 -15.13
CA ASN A 17 17.71 -20.74 -14.97
C ASN A 17 18.53 -21.49 -13.90
N ASP A 18 19.85 -21.57 -14.12
CA ASP A 18 20.89 -21.87 -13.11
C ASP A 18 21.05 -20.73 -12.07
N VAL A 19 19.94 -20.11 -11.66
CA VAL A 19 19.95 -19.01 -10.70
C VAL A 19 20.17 -19.59 -9.30
N VAL A 20 21.39 -19.41 -8.80
CA VAL A 20 21.79 -19.83 -7.44
C VAL A 20 21.40 -18.78 -6.40
N HIS A 21 21.19 -17.52 -6.81
CA HIS A 21 20.91 -16.40 -5.91
C HIS A 21 19.85 -15.44 -6.45
N VAL A 22 18.87 -15.09 -5.60
CA VAL A 22 17.90 -14.02 -5.87
C VAL A 22 18.09 -12.91 -4.84
N GLN A 23 18.36 -11.69 -5.32
CA GLN A 23 18.57 -10.54 -4.45
C GLN A 23 17.29 -9.69 -4.34
N LEU A 24 16.75 -9.58 -3.11
CA LEU A 24 15.60 -8.75 -2.78
C LEU A 24 16.04 -7.44 -2.09
N SER A 25 16.87 -6.64 -2.78
CA SER A 25 17.56 -5.46 -2.21
C SER A 25 16.64 -4.34 -1.69
N ARG A 26 15.35 -4.37 -2.05
CA ARG A 26 14.35 -3.40 -1.57
C ARG A 26 13.81 -3.71 -0.18
N TYR A 27 14.06 -4.92 0.32
CA TYR A 27 13.49 -5.41 1.57
C TYR A 27 14.58 -5.59 2.63
N PRO A 28 14.37 -5.10 3.87
CA PRO A 28 15.25 -5.39 4.98
C PRO A 28 15.37 -6.89 5.24
N HIS A 29 16.49 -7.31 5.80
CA HIS A 29 16.74 -8.72 6.12
C HIS A 29 15.64 -9.32 7.01
N GLU A 30 15.14 -8.57 8.00
CA GLU A 30 14.04 -8.99 8.88
C GLU A 30 12.77 -9.37 8.09
N VAL A 31 12.39 -8.57 7.10
CA VAL A 31 11.21 -8.82 6.25
C VAL A 31 11.40 -10.06 5.39
N VAL A 32 12.59 -10.23 4.82
CA VAL A 32 12.94 -11.42 4.03
C VAL A 32 12.94 -12.66 4.91
N ASN A 33 13.50 -12.58 6.11
CA ASN A 33 13.54 -13.71 7.06
C ASN A 33 12.12 -14.12 7.49
N ALA A 34 11.25 -13.16 7.82
CA ALA A 34 9.85 -13.44 8.15
C ALA A 34 9.10 -14.13 6.98
N ALA A 35 9.38 -13.73 5.73
CA ALA A 35 8.82 -14.39 4.55
C ALA A 35 9.30 -15.84 4.38
N VAL A 36 10.55 -16.14 4.76
CA VAL A 36 11.10 -17.49 4.78
C VAL A 36 10.45 -18.31 5.90
N GLU A 37 10.35 -17.78 7.12
CA GLU A 37 9.68 -18.45 8.24
C GLU A 37 8.23 -18.81 7.91
N TYR A 38 7.48 -17.87 7.30
CA TYR A 38 6.15 -18.14 6.76
C TYR A 38 6.11 -19.36 5.83
N ALA A 39 7.07 -19.46 4.91
CA ALA A 39 7.11 -20.55 3.95
C ALA A 39 7.39 -21.92 4.60
N TYR A 40 8.10 -21.95 5.73
CA TYR A 40 8.54 -23.20 6.37
C TYR A 40 7.71 -23.64 7.57
N GLY A 41 6.75 -22.84 8.04
CA GLY A 41 5.89 -23.27 9.15
C GLY A 41 5.07 -22.18 9.82
N GLY A 42 5.31 -20.91 9.49
CA GLY A 42 4.54 -19.78 10.01
C GLY A 42 5.42 -18.70 10.63
N ILE A 43 4.81 -17.56 10.94
CA ILE A 43 5.46 -16.42 11.58
C ILE A 43 4.95 -16.35 13.03
N GLU A 44 5.85 -16.45 13.99
CA GLU A 44 5.47 -16.42 15.42
C GLU A 44 5.24 -14.99 15.93
N ASN A 45 6.10 -14.04 15.56
CA ASN A 45 5.99 -12.65 15.98
C ASN A 45 6.51 -11.72 14.88
N ILE A 46 5.70 -10.74 14.49
CA ILE A 46 6.12 -9.71 13.54
C ILE A 46 5.86 -8.32 14.11
N SER A 47 6.85 -7.44 14.02
CA SER A 47 6.68 -6.04 14.36
C SER A 47 5.70 -5.36 13.38
N PRO A 48 4.97 -4.32 13.77
CA PRO A 48 4.07 -3.60 12.83
C PRO A 48 4.79 -3.09 11.58
N GLN A 49 6.03 -2.61 11.72
CA GLN A 49 6.87 -2.16 10.61
C GLN A 49 7.27 -3.32 9.70
N ALA A 50 7.70 -4.45 10.27
CA ALA A 50 8.00 -5.65 9.48
C ALA A 50 6.75 -6.20 8.79
N ALA A 51 5.55 -6.06 9.38
CA ALA A 51 4.29 -6.48 8.78
C ALA A 51 3.94 -5.69 7.51
N LEU A 52 4.20 -4.38 7.49
CA LEU A 52 4.02 -3.58 6.27
C LEU A 52 5.03 -3.95 5.18
N GLY A 53 6.28 -4.18 5.56
CA GLY A 53 7.30 -4.67 4.64
C GLY A 53 6.94 -6.05 4.07
N LEU A 54 6.45 -6.95 4.91
CA LEU A 54 6.03 -8.30 4.53
C LEU A 54 4.81 -8.28 3.62
N TYR A 55 3.86 -7.38 3.88
CA TYR A 55 2.73 -7.12 3.00
C TYR A 55 3.19 -6.73 1.58
N LEU A 56 4.13 -5.78 1.48
CA LEU A 56 4.68 -5.34 0.19
C LEU A 56 5.45 -6.45 -0.52
N LEU A 57 6.29 -7.18 0.22
CA LEU A 57 7.03 -8.32 -0.33
C LEU A 57 6.09 -9.41 -0.82
N ALA A 58 5.05 -9.75 -0.05
CA ALA A 58 4.06 -10.73 -0.44
C ALA A 58 3.30 -10.31 -1.70
N HIS A 59 2.96 -9.03 -1.82
CA HIS A 59 2.34 -8.47 -3.01
C HIS A 59 3.26 -8.60 -4.23
N ASP A 60 4.53 -8.16 -4.11
CA ASP A 60 5.51 -8.24 -5.20
C ASP A 60 5.79 -9.69 -5.64
N LEU A 61 5.83 -10.62 -4.68
CA LEU A 61 6.06 -12.05 -4.94
C LEU A 61 4.77 -12.84 -5.26
N GLN A 62 3.63 -12.15 -5.37
CA GLN A 62 2.33 -12.71 -5.73
C GLN A 62 1.78 -13.76 -4.77
N ASN A 63 2.13 -13.68 -3.48
CA ASN A 63 1.60 -14.55 -2.44
C ASN A 63 0.32 -13.95 -1.84
N LYS A 64 -0.83 -14.34 -2.41
CA LYS A 64 -2.14 -13.81 -2.01
C LYS A 64 -2.50 -14.09 -0.54
N ALA A 65 -2.26 -15.30 -0.06
CA ALA A 65 -2.61 -15.68 1.32
C ALA A 65 -1.87 -14.81 2.34
N LEU A 66 -0.59 -14.53 2.07
CA LEU A 66 0.20 -13.66 2.93
C LEU A 66 -0.19 -12.18 2.81
N VAL A 67 -0.59 -11.71 1.61
CA VAL A 67 -1.17 -10.38 1.42
C VAL A 67 -2.46 -10.22 2.25
N ASP A 68 -3.36 -11.21 2.19
CA ASP A 68 -4.63 -11.19 2.91
C ASP A 68 -4.40 -11.23 4.44
N GLY A 69 -3.52 -12.11 4.92
CA GLY A 69 -3.15 -12.20 6.34
C GLY A 69 -2.49 -10.93 6.86
N SER A 70 -1.55 -10.36 6.10
CA SER A 70 -0.87 -9.10 6.47
C SER A 70 -1.85 -7.92 6.44
N THR A 71 -2.78 -7.90 5.49
CA THR A 71 -3.84 -6.88 5.43
C THR A 71 -4.68 -6.90 6.71
N GLN A 72 -5.15 -8.08 7.16
CA GLN A 72 -5.92 -8.20 8.39
C GLN A 72 -5.11 -7.77 9.62
N PHE A 73 -3.84 -8.17 9.69
CA PHE A 73 -2.95 -7.79 10.79
C PHE A 73 -2.76 -6.27 10.88
N LEU A 74 -2.54 -5.60 9.74
CA LEU A 74 -2.39 -4.15 9.64
C LEU A 74 -3.70 -3.43 9.97
N CYS A 75 -4.85 -3.92 9.48
CA CYS A 75 -6.16 -3.32 9.78
C CYS A 75 -6.41 -3.15 11.28
N ALA A 76 -6.00 -4.13 12.08
CA ALA A 76 -6.17 -4.11 13.53
C ALA A 76 -5.23 -3.13 14.26
N ARG A 77 -4.22 -2.57 13.57
CA ARG A 77 -3.09 -1.82 14.17
C ARG A 77 -2.79 -0.49 13.47
N ILE A 78 -3.70 -0.02 12.62
CA ILE A 78 -3.58 1.29 11.99
C ILE A 78 -3.81 2.38 13.02
N GLU A 79 -2.85 3.30 13.13
CA GLU A 79 -2.84 4.42 14.07
C GLU A 79 -2.17 5.66 13.44
N GLU A 80 -2.20 6.80 14.13
CA GLU A 80 -1.71 8.07 13.60
C GLU A 80 -0.22 8.04 13.22
N THR A 81 0.58 7.27 13.96
CA THR A 81 2.04 7.14 13.75
C THR A 81 2.40 6.38 12.46
N ASN A 82 1.54 5.48 11.98
CA ASN A 82 1.84 4.59 10.86
C ASN A 82 0.92 4.77 9.64
N VAL A 83 -0.21 5.47 9.78
CA VAL A 83 -1.23 5.60 8.72
C VAL A 83 -0.68 6.20 7.43
N SER A 84 0.35 7.05 7.49
CA SER A 84 0.94 7.63 6.27
C SER A 84 1.58 6.57 5.38
N GLU A 85 2.35 5.67 5.98
CA GLU A 85 3.06 4.59 5.29
C GLU A 85 2.07 3.53 4.79
N VAL A 86 1.12 3.14 5.64
CA VAL A 86 0.08 2.16 5.28
C VAL A 86 -0.82 2.70 4.17
N TRP A 87 -1.21 3.98 4.22
CA TRP A 87 -1.98 4.63 3.15
C TRP A 87 -1.24 4.60 1.82
N SER A 88 0.05 4.98 1.82
CA SER A 88 0.86 4.97 0.60
C SER A 88 0.99 3.57 0.02
N ALA A 89 1.32 2.56 0.86
CA ALA A 89 1.41 1.17 0.44
C ALA A 89 0.08 0.67 -0.15
N ALA A 90 -1.03 0.88 0.57
CA ALA A 90 -2.36 0.46 0.16
C ALA A 90 -2.77 1.05 -1.20
N ASN A 91 -2.44 2.31 -1.44
CA ASN A 91 -2.71 2.96 -2.72
C ASN A 91 -1.83 2.44 -3.84
N THR A 92 -0.53 2.23 -3.59
CA THR A 92 0.41 1.67 -4.59
C THR A 92 0.01 0.26 -5.01
N THR A 93 -0.47 -0.57 -4.09
CA THR A 93 -0.93 -1.93 -4.36
C THR A 93 -2.42 -2.02 -4.69
N ALA A 94 -3.13 -0.89 -4.78
CA ALA A 94 -4.58 -0.81 -4.98
C ALA A 94 -5.42 -1.68 -4.00
N ASN A 95 -5.00 -1.81 -2.75
CA ASN A 95 -5.70 -2.58 -1.71
C ASN A 95 -6.82 -1.76 -1.09
N GLU A 96 -8.04 -2.03 -1.52
CA GLU A 96 -9.23 -1.27 -1.11
C GLU A 96 -9.57 -1.42 0.37
N VAL A 97 -9.26 -2.57 0.98
CA VAL A 97 -9.52 -2.80 2.41
C VAL A 97 -8.68 -1.85 3.24
N LEU A 98 -7.36 -1.82 3.01
CA LEU A 98 -6.46 -0.91 3.72
C LEU A 98 -6.75 0.56 3.41
N ILE A 99 -7.09 0.89 2.16
CA ILE A 99 -7.53 2.25 1.78
C ILE A 99 -8.72 2.67 2.63
N GLY A 100 -9.75 1.83 2.72
CA GLY A 100 -10.97 2.12 3.48
C GLY A 100 -10.72 2.31 4.97
N VAL A 101 -9.88 1.46 5.58
CA VAL A 101 -9.54 1.55 7.01
C VAL A 101 -8.68 2.79 7.31
N CYS A 102 -7.77 3.18 6.40
CA CYS A 102 -6.93 4.36 6.59
C CYS A 102 -7.67 5.68 6.36
N ALA A 103 -8.66 5.73 5.46
CA ALA A 103 -9.31 6.97 5.03
C ALA A 103 -9.85 7.85 6.19
N PRO A 104 -10.51 7.32 7.23
CA PRO A 104 -10.95 8.11 8.38
C PRO A 104 -9.81 8.77 9.16
N LEU A 105 -8.65 8.12 9.30
CA LEU A 105 -7.50 8.70 10.00
C LEU A 105 -6.80 9.76 9.14
N VAL A 106 -6.68 9.52 7.84
CA VAL A 106 -6.17 10.53 6.88
C VAL A 106 -7.06 11.78 6.88
N ALA A 107 -8.39 11.61 6.93
CA ALA A 107 -9.35 12.70 6.98
C ALA A 107 -9.24 13.53 8.27
N VAL A 108 -9.08 12.91 9.44
CA VAL A 108 -8.88 13.64 10.71
C VAL A 108 -7.56 14.41 10.69
N ASN A 109 -6.52 13.80 10.13
CA ASN A 109 -5.18 14.39 10.03
C ASN A 109 -4.98 15.19 8.73
N TRP A 110 -6.07 15.67 8.13
CA TRP A 110 -6.05 16.31 6.81
C TRP A 110 -5.03 17.44 6.66
N LYS A 111 -4.85 18.25 7.71
CA LYS A 111 -3.89 19.37 7.71
C LYS A 111 -2.46 18.91 7.43
N MET A 112 -2.06 17.75 7.94
CA MET A 112 -0.74 17.14 7.73
C MET A 112 -0.65 16.52 6.33
N PHE A 113 -1.66 15.76 5.93
CA PHE A 113 -1.64 15.02 4.67
C PHE A 113 -1.69 15.93 3.44
N ARG A 114 -2.49 17.00 3.48
CA ARG A 114 -2.61 17.93 2.35
C ARG A 114 -1.33 18.71 2.04
N THR A 115 -0.36 18.74 2.95
CA THR A 115 0.97 19.33 2.71
C THR A 115 2.01 18.31 2.27
N SER A 116 1.68 17.02 2.30
CA SER A 116 2.60 15.95 1.94
C SER A 116 2.61 15.70 0.44
N LYS A 117 3.78 15.90 -0.19
CA LYS A 117 3.99 15.55 -1.60
C LYS A 117 3.85 14.03 -1.83
N ILE A 118 4.34 13.21 -0.90
CA ILE A 118 4.29 11.75 -1.00
C ILE A 118 2.83 11.27 -1.01
N PHE A 119 1.97 11.87 -0.19
CA PHE A 119 0.54 11.59 -0.20
C PHE A 119 -0.05 11.77 -1.61
N TYR A 120 0.20 12.90 -2.27
CA TYR A 120 -0.36 13.15 -3.60
C TYR A 120 0.22 12.27 -4.71
N VAL A 121 1.50 11.92 -4.61
CA VAL A 121 2.14 11.03 -5.59
C VAL A 121 1.54 9.62 -5.49
N THR A 122 1.47 9.09 -4.27
CA THR A 122 1.09 7.69 -4.02
C THR A 122 -0.42 7.46 -4.07
N THR A 123 -1.25 8.43 -3.70
CA THR A 123 -2.71 8.25 -3.64
C THR A 123 -3.28 7.93 -5.02
N GLY A 124 -3.94 6.79 -5.16
CA GLY A 124 -4.65 6.37 -6.35
C GLY A 124 -6.05 6.98 -6.44
N ILE A 125 -6.76 6.70 -7.54
CA ILE A 125 -8.14 7.16 -7.74
C ILE A 125 -9.04 6.63 -6.62
N LYS A 126 -8.98 5.32 -6.35
CA LYS A 126 -9.78 4.67 -5.29
C LYS A 126 -9.49 5.27 -3.91
N GLY A 127 -8.24 5.57 -3.59
CA GLY A 127 -7.87 6.25 -2.34
C GLY A 127 -8.45 7.65 -2.25
N MET A 128 -8.31 8.46 -3.31
CA MET A 128 -8.86 9.82 -3.30
C MET A 128 -10.40 9.80 -3.20
N MET A 129 -11.07 8.88 -3.90
CA MET A 129 -12.52 8.70 -3.79
C MET A 129 -12.93 8.28 -2.37
N SER A 130 -12.25 7.28 -1.79
CA SER A 130 -12.52 6.82 -0.43
C SER A 130 -12.33 7.94 0.60
N LEU A 131 -11.27 8.74 0.45
CA LEU A 131 -11.03 9.89 1.32
C LEU A 131 -12.14 10.94 1.19
N LEU A 132 -12.48 11.36 -0.03
CA LEU A 132 -13.51 12.39 -0.26
C LEU A 132 -14.90 11.94 0.16
N GLY A 133 -15.21 10.65 0.02
CA GLY A 133 -16.44 10.03 0.50
C GLY A 133 -16.49 9.79 2.01
N CYS A 134 -15.37 9.97 2.72
CA CYS A 134 -15.34 9.81 4.16
C CYS A 134 -16.14 10.92 4.85
N LEU A 135 -17.08 10.55 5.72
CA LEU A 135 -17.91 11.50 6.49
C LEU A 135 -17.06 12.50 7.29
N ARG A 136 -15.85 12.12 7.72
CA ARG A 136 -14.94 13.00 8.46
C ARG A 136 -14.42 14.16 7.61
N MET A 137 -14.49 14.06 6.29
CA MET A 137 -14.20 15.17 5.38
C MET A 137 -15.31 16.21 5.32
N ALA A 138 -16.51 15.98 5.90
CA ALA A 138 -17.61 16.95 5.88
C ALA A 138 -17.20 18.32 6.47
N ASN A 139 -16.32 18.31 7.48
CA ASN A 139 -15.85 19.51 8.16
C ASN A 139 -14.70 20.24 7.41
N VAL A 140 -14.18 19.65 6.33
CA VAL A 140 -13.14 20.27 5.51
C VAL A 140 -13.78 21.16 4.45
N SER A 141 -13.31 22.41 4.34
CA SER A 141 -13.85 23.36 3.37
C SER A 141 -13.73 22.86 1.92
N VAL A 142 -14.74 23.17 1.11
CA VAL A 142 -14.76 22.83 -0.33
C VAL A 142 -13.51 23.35 -1.03
N THR A 143 -13.11 24.60 -0.74
CA THR A 143 -11.88 25.19 -1.29
C THR A 143 -10.63 24.37 -0.96
N SER A 144 -10.51 23.84 0.26
CA SER A 144 -9.36 23.00 0.62
C SER A 144 -9.37 21.66 -0.13
N LYS A 145 -10.54 21.05 -0.33
CA LYS A 145 -10.67 19.79 -1.10
C LYS A 145 -10.30 20.00 -2.56
N VAL A 146 -10.81 21.07 -3.17
CA VAL A 146 -10.52 21.42 -4.58
C VAL A 146 -9.04 21.69 -4.79
N LYS A 147 -8.38 22.45 -3.89
CA LYS A 147 -6.93 22.67 -3.96
C LYS A 147 -6.16 21.35 -3.91
N ALA A 148 -6.52 20.46 -2.99
CA ALA A 148 -5.86 19.17 -2.87
C ALA A 148 -6.09 18.26 -4.08
N LEU A 149 -7.28 18.30 -4.69
CA LEU A 149 -7.54 17.59 -5.96
C LEU A 149 -6.66 18.10 -7.11
N LEU A 150 -6.44 19.41 -7.19
CA LEU A 150 -5.55 19.99 -8.20
C LEU A 150 -4.09 19.57 -7.97
N GLU A 151 -3.62 19.62 -6.72
CA GLU A 151 -2.28 19.16 -6.33
C GLU A 151 -2.10 17.66 -6.62
N TRP A 152 -3.07 16.84 -6.21
CA TRP A 152 -3.10 15.41 -6.50
C TRP A 152 -3.06 15.11 -8.00
N ARG A 153 -3.91 15.75 -8.80
CA ARG A 153 -3.90 15.59 -10.26
C ARG A 153 -2.54 15.93 -10.85
N ASN A 154 -1.94 17.03 -10.39
CA ASN A 154 -0.67 17.55 -10.91
C ASN A 154 0.57 16.82 -10.35
N ALA A 155 0.43 16.00 -9.31
CA ALA A 155 1.54 15.25 -8.73
C ALA A 155 2.06 14.12 -9.62
N SER A 156 1.24 13.62 -10.55
CA SER A 156 1.68 12.67 -11.57
C SER A 156 2.37 13.37 -12.74
N ARG A 157 3.58 12.90 -13.08
CA ARG A 157 4.28 13.30 -14.31
C ARG A 157 3.81 12.50 -15.52
N ASP A 158 3.21 11.34 -15.30
CA ASP A 158 2.65 10.52 -16.36
C ASP A 158 1.31 11.11 -16.84
N ASN A 159 1.22 11.36 -18.15
CA ASN A 159 0.05 11.95 -18.79
C ASN A 159 -1.17 11.03 -18.74
N LEU A 160 -0.99 9.71 -18.82
CA LEU A 160 -2.09 8.76 -18.74
C LEU A 160 -2.72 8.80 -17.34
N THR A 161 -1.91 8.68 -16.30
CA THR A 161 -2.33 8.79 -14.90
C THR A 161 -2.97 10.15 -14.62
N ARG A 162 -2.38 11.25 -15.10
CA ARG A 162 -2.96 12.59 -14.94
C ARG A 162 -4.34 12.71 -15.61
N THR A 163 -4.51 12.12 -16.79
CA THR A 163 -5.78 12.08 -17.50
C THR A 163 -6.80 11.24 -16.74
N ALA A 164 -6.43 10.04 -16.30
CA ALA A 164 -7.29 9.17 -15.50
C ALA A 164 -7.75 9.85 -14.20
N ARG A 165 -6.84 10.52 -13.48
CA ARG A 165 -7.20 11.32 -12.28
C ARG A 165 -8.17 12.46 -12.59
N THR A 166 -8.12 13.02 -13.80
CA THR A 166 -9.00 14.12 -14.23
C THR A 166 -10.41 13.63 -14.57
N THR A 167 -10.51 12.45 -15.17
CA THR A 167 -11.80 11.86 -15.59
C THR A 167 -12.47 11.04 -14.49
N ALA A 168 -11.75 10.69 -13.42
CA ALA A 168 -12.23 9.85 -12.31
C ALA A 168 -13.50 10.33 -11.60
N PHE A 169 -13.85 11.61 -11.72
CA PHE A 169 -15.01 12.23 -11.07
C PHE A 169 -16.02 12.80 -12.08
N ARG A 170 -15.94 12.38 -13.35
CA ARG A 170 -16.98 12.67 -14.34
C ARG A 170 -18.00 11.53 -14.26
N ASP A 171 -19.27 11.88 -14.14
CA ASP A 171 -20.42 10.96 -14.20
C ASP A 171 -20.46 10.20 -15.52
#